data_AF-A0A6A3BHL4-F1
#
_entry.id   AF-A0A6A3BHL4-F1
#
_cell.length_a   1.000
_cell.length_b   1.000
_cell.length_c   1.000
_cell.angle_alpha   90.00
_cell.angle_beta   90.00
_cell.angle_gamma   90.00
#
_symmetry.space_group_name_H-M   'P 1'
#
loop_
_entity.id
_entity.type
_entity.pdbx_description
1 polymer ?
#
loop_
_entity_poly.entity_id
_entity_poly.type
_entity_poly.pdbx_seq_one_letter_code
_entity_poly.pdbx_strand_id
1 'polypeptide(L)'
;MLRKVLIRNPSLLIYDFHNKVKPVIAMYEEFGITGNDLIAMLISRPTMISRTSFNEEKMEYIKKTGVSRGSKMYKYVVSLIGISRIETLLDKVQRNMTFVLGTMKLSPKVVLKKPFLLFSSLEAVLKPRVLLARKIKEMDFYPQVDGSIMLRALRMKEDRFLNVFVKCHPQDVATELLEFYKHAKGLKPLAESSKKTQRKGFPF
;
A
#
# COMPACT_ATOMS: atom_id res chain seq x y z
N MET A 1 -22.98 -0.51 6.97
CA MET A 1 -21.51 -0.43 6.73
C MET A 1 -20.83 0.68 7.54
N LEU A 2 -21.50 1.81 7.81
CA LEU A 2 -20.96 2.94 8.59
C LEU A 2 -20.41 2.56 9.98
N ARG A 3 -21.08 1.66 10.72
CA ARG A 3 -20.57 1.10 11.99
C ARG A 3 -19.15 0.54 11.87
N LYS A 4 -18.80 -0.12 10.76
CA LYS A 4 -17.44 -0.66 10.55
C LYS A 4 -16.40 0.45 10.39
N VAL A 5 -16.78 1.59 9.80
CA VAL A 5 -15.90 2.76 9.68
C VAL A 5 -15.61 3.33 11.07
N LEU A 6 -16.65 3.52 11.89
CA LEU A 6 -16.51 4.05 13.26
C LEU A 6 -15.67 3.12 14.16
N ILE A 7 -15.88 1.81 14.10
CA ILE A 7 -15.05 0.84 14.85
C ILE A 7 -13.57 0.91 14.42
N ARG A 8 -13.31 1.14 13.13
CA ARG A 8 -11.95 1.23 12.59
C ARG A 8 -11.25 2.55 12.89
N ASN A 9 -12.02 3.62 13.03
CA ASN A 9 -11.52 4.92 13.43
C ASN A 9 -12.54 5.68 14.28
N PRO A 10 -12.54 5.46 15.60
CA PRO A 10 -13.42 6.18 16.52
C PRO A 10 -13.19 7.70 16.50
N SER A 11 -11.97 8.15 16.14
CA SER A 11 -11.68 9.58 16.00
C SER A 11 -12.53 10.27 14.92
N LEU A 12 -13.20 9.53 14.03
CA LEU A 12 -14.12 10.16 13.09
C LEU A 12 -15.24 10.96 13.79
N LEU A 13 -15.60 10.58 15.02
CA LEU A 13 -16.61 11.26 15.83
C LEU A 13 -16.13 12.60 16.43
N ILE A 14 -14.81 12.84 16.50
CA ILE A 14 -14.26 14.06 17.09
C ILE A 14 -14.04 15.16 16.04
N TYR A 15 -14.05 14.82 14.75
CA TYR A 15 -13.89 15.81 13.69
C TYR A 15 -15.17 16.62 13.53
N ASP A 16 -15.01 17.92 13.27
CA ASP A 16 -16.12 18.80 12.92
C ASP A 16 -16.83 18.28 11.67
N PHE A 17 -18.11 17.93 11.83
CA PHE A 17 -18.91 17.39 10.75
C PHE A 17 -19.10 18.39 9.61
N HIS A 18 -19.38 19.66 9.94
CA HIS A 18 -19.73 20.69 8.97
C HIS A 18 -18.52 21.27 8.27
N ASN A 19 -17.43 21.50 9.00
CA ASN A 19 -16.26 22.19 8.52
C ASN A 19 -15.14 21.24 8.06
N LYS A 20 -15.17 19.96 8.46
CA LYS A 20 -14.13 18.99 8.07
C LYS A 20 -14.67 17.78 7.32
N VAL A 21 -15.67 17.08 7.86
CA VAL A 21 -16.14 15.81 7.26
C VAL A 21 -16.93 16.06 5.99
N LYS A 22 -17.98 16.89 6.06
CA LYS A 22 -18.90 17.18 4.94
C LYS A 22 -18.17 17.78 3.72
N PRO A 23 -17.26 18.75 3.84
CA PRO A 23 -16.54 19.30 2.68
C PRO A 23 -15.65 18.27 2.00
N VAL A 24 -14.97 17.40 2.78
CA VAL A 24 -14.13 16.34 2.21
C VAL A 24 -14.98 15.31 1.46
N ILE A 25 -16.16 14.94 1.98
CA ILE A 25 -17.10 14.06 1.27
C ILE A 25 -17.49 14.70 -0.08
N ALA A 26 -17.88 15.97 -0.08
CA ALA A 26 -18.27 16.69 -1.29
C ALA A 26 -17.14 16.72 -2.34
N MET A 27 -15.89 16.97 -1.92
CA MET A 27 -14.74 16.91 -2.85
C MET A 27 -14.62 15.53 -3.52
N TYR A 28 -14.80 14.42 -2.79
CA TYR A 28 -14.76 13.09 -3.39
C TYR A 28 -15.94 12.84 -4.33
N GLU A 29 -17.13 13.35 -4.02
CA GLU A 29 -18.31 13.28 -4.88
C GLU A 29 -18.12 14.05 -6.19
N GLU A 30 -17.44 15.21 -6.18
CA GLU A 30 -17.08 15.97 -7.39
C GLU A 30 -16.13 15.19 -8.33
N PHE A 31 -15.29 14.32 -7.75
CA PHE A 31 -14.49 13.37 -8.53
C PHE A 31 -15.31 12.17 -9.06
N GLY A 32 -16.60 12.08 -8.74
CA GLY A 32 -17.47 10.98 -9.12
C GLY A 32 -17.31 9.73 -8.25
N ILE A 33 -16.76 9.88 -7.04
CA ILE A 33 -16.69 8.79 -6.06
C ILE A 33 -17.99 8.76 -5.27
N THR A 34 -18.75 7.68 -5.44
CA THR A 34 -20.04 7.49 -4.77
C THR A 34 -19.87 7.31 -3.26
N GLY A 35 -20.92 7.60 -2.48
CA GLY A 35 -20.91 7.35 -1.03
C GLY A 35 -20.57 5.89 -0.66
N ASN A 36 -21.02 4.90 -1.44
CA ASN A 36 -20.67 3.50 -1.24
C ASN A 36 -19.18 3.22 -1.47
N ASP A 37 -18.60 3.82 -2.50
CA ASP A 37 -17.16 3.74 -2.76
C ASP A 37 -16.36 4.42 -1.65
N LEU A 38 -16.84 5.58 -1.18
CA LEU A 38 -16.22 6.31 -0.10
C LEU A 38 -16.22 5.50 1.20
N ILE A 39 -17.33 4.83 1.53
CA ILE A 39 -17.41 3.92 2.69
C ILE A 39 -16.38 2.78 2.55
N ALA A 40 -16.29 2.15 1.38
CA ALA A 40 -15.30 1.09 1.13
C ALA A 40 -13.86 1.60 1.28
N MET A 41 -13.59 2.82 0.78
CA MET A 41 -12.31 3.50 0.94
C MET A 41 -12.00 3.79 2.41
N LEU A 42 -12.96 4.27 3.20
CA LEU A 42 -12.82 4.55 4.63
C LEU A 42 -12.54 3.29 5.46
N ILE A 43 -13.17 2.16 5.13
CA ILE A 43 -12.87 0.88 5.77
C ILE A 43 -11.40 0.48 5.51
N SER A 44 -10.89 0.76 4.31
CA SER A 44 -9.50 0.47 3.94
C SER A 44 -8.48 1.49 4.48
N ARG A 45 -8.89 2.74 4.65
CA ARG A 45 -8.06 3.90 5.04
C ARG A 45 -8.82 4.75 6.06
N PRO A 46 -8.81 4.37 7.34
CA PRO A 46 -9.69 4.97 8.33
C PRO A 46 -9.41 6.45 8.61
N THR A 47 -8.18 6.92 8.36
CA THR A 47 -7.75 8.32 8.52
C THR A 47 -7.87 9.15 7.25
N MET A 48 -8.61 8.68 6.23
CA MET A 48 -8.65 9.35 4.93
C MET A 48 -9.27 10.75 5.01
N ILE A 49 -10.41 10.91 5.71
CA ILE A 49 -11.10 12.22 5.82
C ILE A 49 -10.18 13.28 6.42
N SER A 50 -9.51 12.97 7.53
CA SER A 50 -8.69 13.94 8.24
C SER A 50 -7.46 14.38 7.44
N ARG A 51 -6.88 13.45 6.69
CA ARG A 51 -5.69 13.67 5.88
C ARG A 51 -5.95 14.20 4.47
N THR A 52 -7.19 14.18 4.00
CA THR A 52 -7.48 14.60 2.63
C THR A 52 -7.24 16.10 2.49
N SER A 53 -6.45 16.45 1.47
CA SER A 53 -6.33 17.80 0.94
C SER A 53 -6.26 17.72 -0.58
N PHE A 54 -7.14 18.46 -1.25
CA PHE A 54 -7.07 18.68 -2.69
C PHE A 54 -6.77 20.16 -2.92
N ASN A 55 -5.58 20.44 -3.44
CA ASN A 55 -5.20 21.73 -4.00
C ASN A 55 -5.26 21.64 -5.53
N GLU A 56 -5.16 22.77 -6.22
CA GLU A 56 -5.21 22.84 -7.68
C GLU A 56 -4.19 21.90 -8.35
N GLU A 57 -2.97 21.86 -7.82
CA GLU A 57 -1.90 20.98 -8.30
C GLU A 57 -2.31 19.49 -8.27
N LYS A 58 -2.87 19.00 -7.16
CA LYS A 58 -3.37 17.62 -7.06
C LYS A 58 -4.51 17.35 -8.01
N MET A 59 -5.42 18.32 -8.19
CA MET A 59 -6.54 18.19 -9.11
C MET A 59 -6.06 18.09 -10.56
N GLU A 60 -5.11 18.95 -10.94
CA GLU A 60 -4.50 18.92 -12.26
C GLU A 60 -3.74 17.61 -12.48
N TYR A 61 -3.01 17.13 -11.47
CA TYR A 61 -2.31 15.86 -11.55
C TYR A 61 -3.27 14.68 -11.76
N ILE A 62 -4.38 14.62 -11.03
CA ILE A 62 -5.44 13.60 -11.23
C ILE A 62 -5.92 13.62 -12.69
N LYS A 63 -6.16 14.81 -13.26
CA LYS A 63 -6.58 14.95 -14.67
C LYS A 63 -5.49 14.44 -15.62
N LYS A 64 -4.23 14.83 -15.41
CA LYS A 64 -3.06 14.41 -16.21
C LYS A 64 -2.83 12.89 -16.20
N THR A 65 -3.30 12.16 -15.18
CA THR A 65 -3.16 10.69 -15.16
C THR A 65 -3.90 9.98 -16.29
N GLY A 66 -4.93 10.60 -16.88
CA GLY A 66 -5.76 9.99 -17.94
C GLY A 66 -6.54 8.75 -17.50
N VAL A 67 -6.57 8.43 -16.21
CA VAL A 67 -7.29 7.26 -15.69
C VAL A 67 -8.79 7.51 -15.76
N SER A 68 -9.52 6.62 -16.43
CA SER A 68 -10.99 6.73 -16.57
C SER A 68 -11.69 6.76 -15.20
N ARG A 69 -12.57 7.75 -15.00
CA ARG A 69 -13.30 7.99 -13.73
C ARG A 69 -14.08 6.78 -13.23
N GLY A 70 -14.65 5.98 -14.14
CA GLY A 70 -15.40 4.76 -13.79
C GLY A 70 -14.52 3.56 -13.38
N SER A 71 -13.21 3.65 -13.56
CA SER A 71 -12.30 2.54 -13.29
C SER A 71 -12.03 2.35 -11.80
N LYS A 72 -11.73 1.11 -11.40
CA LYS A 72 -11.27 0.83 -10.04
C LYS A 72 -9.97 1.58 -9.71
N MET A 73 -9.08 1.75 -10.69
CA MET A 73 -7.81 2.46 -10.54
C MET A 73 -8.02 3.92 -10.16
N TYR A 74 -9.04 4.58 -10.73
CA TYR A 74 -9.33 5.98 -10.45
C TYR A 74 -9.58 6.24 -8.95
N LYS A 75 -10.36 5.36 -8.32
CA LYS A 75 -10.64 5.41 -6.87
C LYS A 75 -9.34 5.37 -6.05
N TYR A 76 -8.37 4.54 -6.45
CA TYR A 76 -7.06 4.51 -5.79
C TYR A 76 -6.28 5.80 -6.02
N VAL A 77 -6.20 6.26 -7.28
CA VAL A 77 -5.47 7.47 -7.67
C VAL A 77 -5.97 8.68 -6.88
N VAL A 78 -7.27 8.96 -6.92
CA VAL A 78 -7.88 10.09 -6.19
C VAL A 78 -7.65 9.96 -4.68
N SER A 79 -7.89 8.79 -4.10
CA SER A 79 -7.70 8.56 -2.66
C SER A 79 -6.26 8.80 -2.20
N LEU A 80 -5.28 8.41 -3.01
CA LEU A 80 -3.87 8.44 -2.64
C LEU A 80 -3.25 9.81 -2.83
N ILE A 81 -3.62 10.47 -3.93
CA ILE A 81 -3.25 11.87 -4.18
C ILE A 81 -3.87 12.75 -3.09
N GLY A 82 -5.14 12.53 -2.75
CA GLY A 82 -5.83 13.30 -1.70
C GLY A 82 -5.10 13.25 -0.36
N ILE A 83 -4.57 12.10 0.05
CA ILE A 83 -3.96 11.93 1.38
C ILE A 83 -2.43 12.02 1.42
N SER A 84 -1.75 12.07 0.28
CA SER A 84 -0.28 12.04 0.18
C SER A 84 0.26 13.36 -0.36
N ARG A 85 1.56 13.60 -0.13
CA ARG A 85 2.32 14.59 -0.91
C ARG A 85 2.60 14.03 -2.30
N ILE A 86 2.57 14.87 -3.33
CA ILE A 86 2.68 14.43 -4.72
C ILE A 86 4.06 13.82 -4.96
N GLU A 87 5.12 14.45 -4.49
CA GLU A 87 6.51 14.02 -4.69
C GLU A 87 6.73 12.63 -4.10
N THR A 88 6.28 12.42 -2.86
CA THR A 88 6.36 11.10 -2.20
C THR A 88 5.54 10.04 -2.94
N LEU A 89 4.41 10.41 -3.53
CA LEU A 89 3.58 9.48 -4.30
C LEU A 89 4.26 9.11 -5.63
N LEU A 90 4.85 10.08 -6.33
CA LEU A 90 5.58 9.88 -7.58
C LEU A 90 6.75 8.91 -7.38
N ASP A 91 7.60 9.18 -6.40
CA ASP A 91 8.73 8.32 -6.05
C ASP A 91 8.27 6.90 -5.78
N LYS A 92 7.17 6.76 -5.04
CA LYS A 92 6.60 5.45 -4.71
C LYS A 92 6.08 4.73 -5.95
N VAL A 93 5.33 5.41 -6.81
CA VAL A 93 4.80 4.82 -8.05
C VAL A 93 5.95 4.39 -8.96
N GLN A 94 6.97 5.23 -9.13
CA GLN A 94 8.13 4.93 -9.96
C GLN A 94 8.88 3.70 -9.43
N ARG A 95 9.25 3.68 -8.15
CA ARG A 95 9.95 2.54 -7.52
C ARG A 95 9.15 1.25 -7.63
N ASN A 96 7.85 1.31 -7.36
CA ASN A 96 6.98 0.14 -7.47
C ASN A 96 6.84 -0.33 -8.92
N MET A 97 6.72 0.58 -9.89
CA MET A 97 6.61 0.23 -11.30
C MET A 97 7.89 -0.45 -11.79
N THR A 98 9.06 0.10 -11.46
CA THR A 98 10.37 -0.51 -11.77
C THR A 98 10.47 -1.92 -11.20
N PHE A 99 10.06 -2.11 -9.94
CA PHE A 99 10.07 -3.43 -9.31
C PHE A 99 9.08 -4.42 -9.97
N VAL A 100 7.86 -3.96 -10.26
CA VAL A 100 6.81 -4.82 -10.83
C VAL A 100 7.12 -5.24 -12.26
N LEU A 101 7.59 -4.32 -13.09
CA LEU A 101 7.95 -4.63 -14.48
C LEU A 101 9.31 -5.34 -14.56
N GLY A 102 10.31 -4.82 -13.84
CA GLY A 102 11.69 -5.29 -13.92
C GLY A 102 11.92 -6.58 -13.15
N THR A 103 11.48 -6.63 -11.90
CA THR A 103 11.68 -7.78 -11.02
C THR A 103 10.56 -8.80 -11.16
N MET A 104 9.29 -8.41 -11.01
CA MET A 104 8.18 -9.37 -11.07
C MET A 104 7.79 -9.78 -12.50
N LYS A 105 8.31 -9.08 -13.53
CA LYS A 105 8.00 -9.33 -14.95
C LYS A 105 6.51 -9.28 -15.27
N LEU A 106 5.73 -8.50 -14.52
CA LEU A 106 4.30 -8.33 -14.79
C LEU A 106 4.09 -7.27 -15.88
N SER A 107 3.06 -7.44 -16.71
CA SER A 107 2.74 -6.45 -17.74
C SER A 107 2.00 -5.24 -17.15
N PRO A 108 2.07 -4.05 -17.79
CA PRO A 108 1.31 -2.88 -17.38
C PRO A 108 -0.21 -3.12 -17.28
N LYS A 109 -0.76 -4.02 -18.12
CA LYS A 109 -2.17 -4.42 -18.08
C LYS A 109 -2.57 -5.07 -16.75
N VAL A 110 -1.66 -5.83 -16.13
CA VAL A 110 -1.90 -6.43 -14.80
C VAL A 110 -1.94 -5.33 -13.74
N VAL A 111 -1.03 -4.35 -13.83
CA VAL A 111 -0.96 -3.22 -12.90
C VAL A 111 -2.27 -2.43 -12.91
N LEU A 112 -2.81 -2.12 -14.09
CA LEU A 112 -4.11 -1.44 -14.23
C LEU A 112 -5.26 -2.21 -13.57
N LYS A 113 -5.26 -3.54 -13.69
CA LYS A 113 -6.25 -4.42 -13.04
C LYS A 113 -6.02 -4.58 -11.54
N LYS A 114 -4.78 -4.36 -11.06
CA LYS A 114 -4.35 -4.57 -9.68
C LYS A 114 -3.62 -3.33 -9.12
N PRO A 115 -4.32 -2.19 -8.93
CA PRO A 115 -3.73 -0.92 -8.50
C PRO A 115 -2.86 -0.99 -7.24
N PHE A 116 -3.15 -1.90 -6.33
CA PHE A 116 -2.39 -2.05 -5.08
C PHE A 116 -0.90 -2.30 -5.31
N LEU A 117 -0.49 -2.83 -6.47
CA LEU A 117 0.90 -3.04 -6.83
C LEU A 117 1.72 -1.73 -6.84
N LEU A 118 1.09 -0.59 -7.17
CA LEU A 118 1.77 0.71 -7.19
C LEU A 118 1.80 1.41 -5.83
N PHE A 119 0.98 0.94 -4.88
CA PHE A 119 0.68 1.70 -3.68
C PHE A 119 0.92 0.95 -2.37
N SER A 120 1.18 -0.36 -2.44
CA SER A 120 1.72 -1.14 -1.34
C SER A 120 3.12 -0.68 -0.96
N SER A 121 3.53 -0.98 0.27
CA SER A 121 4.92 -0.76 0.68
C SER A 121 5.85 -1.67 -0.11
N LEU A 122 6.83 -1.09 -0.81
CA LEU A 122 7.83 -1.85 -1.54
C LEU A 122 8.66 -2.71 -0.59
N GLU A 123 9.27 -2.07 0.41
CA GLU A 123 10.18 -2.73 1.36
C GLU A 123 9.45 -3.60 2.38
N ALA A 124 8.23 -3.22 2.81
CA ALA A 124 7.55 -3.98 3.86
C ALA A 124 6.65 -5.12 3.34
N VAL A 125 6.27 -5.10 2.05
CA VAL A 125 5.27 -6.04 1.49
C VAL A 125 5.71 -6.64 0.18
N LEU A 126 5.97 -5.84 -0.86
CA LEU A 126 6.20 -6.37 -2.19
C LEU A 126 7.51 -7.16 -2.27
N LYS A 127 8.63 -6.51 -1.94
CA LYS A 127 9.96 -7.08 -2.05
C LYS A 127 10.17 -8.30 -1.16
N PRO A 128 9.85 -8.29 0.15
CA PRO A 128 10.09 -9.44 1.01
C PRO A 128 9.31 -10.67 0.58
N ARG A 129 8.05 -10.49 0.15
CA ARG A 129 7.18 -11.61 -0.24
C ARG A 129 7.57 -12.17 -1.59
N VAL A 130 7.94 -11.33 -2.55
CA VAL A 130 8.39 -11.78 -3.88
C VAL A 130 9.74 -12.49 -3.79
N LEU A 131 10.66 -11.97 -2.98
CA LEU A 131 11.97 -12.63 -2.78
C LEU A 131 11.83 -13.93 -2.01
N LEU A 132 10.98 -13.97 -0.97
CA LEU A 132 10.72 -15.21 -0.24
C LEU A 132 10.11 -16.28 -1.15
N ALA A 133 9.15 -15.90 -1.99
CA ALA A 133 8.54 -16.79 -2.98
C ALA A 133 9.59 -17.43 -3.91
N ARG A 134 10.61 -16.66 -4.33
CA ARG A 134 11.72 -17.17 -5.13
C ARG A 134 12.59 -18.14 -4.34
N LYS A 135 12.97 -17.78 -3.11
CA LYS A 135 13.76 -18.66 -2.25
C LYS A 135 13.08 -20.01 -2.01
N ILE A 136 11.78 -20.01 -1.72
CA ILE A 136 10.98 -21.25 -1.57
C ILE A 136 11.05 -22.10 -2.84
N LYS A 137 10.94 -21.46 -4.02
CA LYS A 137 11.05 -22.14 -5.31
C LYS A 137 12.45 -22.67 -5.59
N GLU A 138 13.50 -21.92 -5.24
CA GLU A 138 14.91 -22.31 -5.41
C GLU A 138 15.28 -23.48 -4.49
N MET A 139 14.69 -23.54 -3.30
CA MET A 139 14.85 -24.65 -2.35
C MET A 139 13.93 -25.86 -2.68
N ASP A 140 13.15 -25.78 -3.77
CA ASP A 140 12.18 -26.79 -4.21
C ASP A 140 11.14 -27.20 -3.14
N PHE A 141 10.72 -26.24 -2.31
CA PHE A 141 9.71 -26.47 -1.28
C PHE A 141 8.30 -26.07 -1.72
N TYR A 142 7.30 -26.79 -1.18
CA TYR A 142 5.89 -26.50 -1.37
C TYR A 142 5.26 -25.93 -0.08
N PRO A 143 4.35 -24.96 -0.19
CA PRO A 143 3.68 -24.50 -1.42
C PRO A 143 4.46 -23.41 -2.18
N GLN A 144 4.55 -23.55 -3.50
CA GLN A 144 5.09 -22.51 -4.37
C GLN A 144 4.16 -21.29 -4.44
N VAL A 145 4.77 -20.09 -4.55
CA VAL A 145 4.05 -18.81 -4.54
C VAL A 145 4.24 -18.10 -5.88
N ASP A 146 3.44 -18.47 -6.87
CA ASP A 146 3.55 -17.94 -8.24
C ASP A 146 2.24 -17.32 -8.75
N GLY A 147 2.33 -16.66 -9.91
CA GLY A 147 1.18 -16.13 -10.67
C GLY A 147 0.07 -15.52 -9.82
N SER A 148 -1.10 -16.17 -9.83
CA SER A 148 -2.29 -15.70 -9.10
C SER A 148 -2.18 -15.85 -7.57
N ILE A 149 -1.43 -16.85 -7.10
CA ILE A 149 -1.16 -17.08 -5.67
C ILE A 149 -0.29 -15.94 -5.15
N MET A 150 0.76 -15.55 -5.88
CA MET A 150 1.60 -14.40 -5.54
C MET A 150 0.78 -13.12 -5.40
N LEU A 151 -0.11 -12.82 -6.36
CA LEU A 151 -0.97 -11.63 -6.28
C LEU A 151 -1.91 -11.66 -5.06
N ARG A 152 -2.37 -12.84 -4.64
CA ARG A 152 -3.15 -13.02 -3.41
C ARG A 152 -2.26 -12.84 -2.18
N ALA A 153 -1.07 -13.45 -2.19
CA ALA A 153 -0.10 -13.42 -1.12
C ALA A 153 0.33 -12.00 -0.77
N LEU A 154 0.51 -11.12 -1.76
CA LEU A 154 0.81 -9.70 -1.56
C LEU A 154 -0.27 -8.92 -0.79
N ARG A 155 -1.51 -9.43 -0.72
CA ARG A 155 -2.63 -8.78 -0.03
C ARG A 155 -2.97 -9.41 1.32
N MET A 156 -2.30 -10.50 1.69
CA MET A 156 -2.54 -11.18 2.96
C MET A 156 -2.04 -10.33 4.13
N LYS A 157 -2.68 -10.48 5.29
CA LYS A 157 -2.07 -10.05 6.55
C LYS A 157 -0.76 -10.82 6.76
N GLU A 158 0.20 -10.20 7.42
CA GLU A 158 1.55 -10.75 7.57
C GLU A 158 1.58 -12.05 8.36
N ASP A 159 0.84 -12.13 9.47
CA ASP A 159 0.64 -13.35 10.26
C ASP A 159 0.13 -14.51 9.39
N ARG A 160 -0.89 -14.24 8.59
CA ARG A 160 -1.47 -15.24 7.68
C ARG A 160 -0.50 -15.64 6.58
N PHE A 161 0.25 -14.69 6.03
CA PHE A 161 1.26 -14.95 5.00
C PHE A 161 2.34 -15.89 5.54
N LEU A 162 2.91 -15.57 6.71
CA LEU A 162 3.95 -16.38 7.33
C LEU A 162 3.44 -17.77 7.74
N ASN A 163 2.21 -17.86 8.26
CA ASN A 163 1.63 -19.16 8.61
C ASN A 163 1.46 -20.07 7.39
N VAL A 164 1.09 -19.52 6.23
CA VAL A 164 0.79 -20.31 5.02
C VAL A 164 2.04 -20.68 4.23
N PHE A 165 3.08 -19.84 4.22
CA PHE A 165 4.24 -20.00 3.33
C PHE A 165 5.58 -20.18 4.07
N VAL A 166 5.60 -20.09 5.40
CA VAL A 166 6.83 -20.25 6.20
C VAL A 166 6.64 -21.34 7.24
N LYS A 167 5.63 -21.22 8.11
CA LYS A 167 5.40 -22.17 9.21
C LYS A 167 4.84 -23.53 8.78
N CYS A 168 4.53 -23.69 7.51
CA CYS A 168 4.13 -24.98 6.95
C CYS A 168 5.31 -25.93 6.74
N HIS A 169 6.55 -25.42 6.77
CA HIS A 169 7.76 -26.20 6.57
C HIS A 169 8.31 -26.76 7.90
N PRO A 170 9.20 -27.77 7.85
CA PRO A 170 9.98 -28.20 9.01
C PRO A 170 10.69 -27.04 9.71
N GLN A 171 10.94 -27.19 11.02
CA GLN A 171 11.34 -26.10 11.91
C GLN A 171 12.63 -25.39 11.47
N ASP A 172 13.62 -26.15 11.00
CA ASP A 172 14.88 -25.66 10.44
C ASP A 172 14.66 -24.78 9.21
N VAL A 173 13.90 -25.28 8.23
CA VAL A 173 13.56 -24.56 7.00
C VAL A 173 12.71 -23.32 7.30
N ALA A 174 11.71 -23.44 8.17
CA ALA A 174 10.85 -22.34 8.56
C ALA A 174 11.65 -21.22 9.25
N THR A 175 12.66 -21.58 10.05
CA THR A 175 13.55 -20.62 10.69
C THR A 175 14.39 -19.87 9.66
N GLU A 176 15.02 -20.60 8.74
CA GLU A 176 15.82 -20.01 7.64
C GLU A 176 14.99 -19.06 6.76
N LEU A 177 13.80 -19.50 6.34
CA LEU A 177 12.88 -18.69 5.53
C LEU A 177 12.41 -17.43 6.27
N LEU A 178 12.17 -17.52 7.57
CA LEU A 178 11.77 -16.38 8.39
C LEU A 178 12.91 -15.36 8.55
N GLU A 179 14.13 -15.82 8.77
CA GLU A 179 15.32 -14.96 8.84
C GLU A 179 15.56 -14.24 7.52
N PHE A 180 15.49 -14.97 6.40
CA PHE A 180 15.57 -14.40 5.07
C PHE A 180 14.49 -13.33 4.85
N TYR A 181 13.23 -13.62 5.21
CA TYR A 181 12.13 -12.68 5.07
C TYR A 181 12.34 -11.40 5.90
N LYS A 182 12.85 -11.51 7.14
CA LYS A 182 13.17 -10.36 8.01
C LYS A 182 14.28 -9.50 7.39
N HIS A 183 15.34 -10.12 6.88
CA HIS A 183 16.42 -9.43 6.18
C HIS A 183 15.90 -8.70 4.92
N ALA A 184 15.09 -9.37 4.11
CA ALA A 184 14.50 -8.79 2.90
C ALA A 184 13.56 -7.60 3.18
N LYS A 185 12.93 -7.56 4.37
CA LYS A 185 12.09 -6.45 4.84
C LYS A 185 12.90 -5.21 5.25
N GLY A 186 14.22 -5.32 5.32
CA GLY A 186 15.08 -4.22 5.78
C GLY A 186 14.92 -3.92 7.26
N LEU A 187 14.46 -4.89 8.06
CA LEU A 187 14.53 -4.81 9.52
C LEU A 187 16.00 -4.93 9.91
N LYS A 188 16.73 -3.81 9.88
CA LYS A 188 17.98 -3.71 10.63
C LYS A 188 17.65 -3.95 12.10
N PRO A 189 18.50 -4.66 12.88
CA PRO A 189 18.39 -4.64 14.32
C PRO A 189 18.30 -3.18 14.79
N LEU A 190 17.35 -2.85 15.65
CA LEU A 190 17.05 -1.48 16.11
C LEU A 190 18.32 -0.70 16.54
N ALA A 191 19.36 -1.41 16.97
CA ALA A 191 20.67 -0.88 17.34
C ALA A 191 21.45 -0.20 16.20
N GLU A 192 21.26 -0.59 14.94
CA GLU A 192 22.02 -0.03 13.80
C GLU A 192 21.37 1.22 13.19
N SER A 193 20.04 1.33 13.25
CA SER A 193 19.30 2.47 12.71
C SER A 193 19.40 3.75 13.56
N SER A 194 19.92 3.65 14.80
CA SER A 194 20.07 4.79 15.70
C SER A 194 21.40 5.54 15.54
N LYS A 195 22.33 5.05 14.70
CA LYS A 195 23.62 5.69 14.46
C LYS A 195 23.66 6.33 13.08
N LYS A 196 23.16 7.58 13.01
CA LYS A 196 23.37 8.64 11.99
C LYS A 196 22.05 9.31 11.62
N THR A 197 21.43 9.98 12.59
CA THR A 197 20.76 11.24 12.31
C THR A 197 21.63 12.32 12.91
N GLN A 198 22.69 12.73 12.20
CA GLN A 198 23.27 14.04 12.46
C GLN A 198 22.15 15.03 12.15
N ARG A 199 21.54 15.62 13.19
CA ARG A 199 20.70 16.79 13.06
C ARG A 199 21.60 17.92 12.58
N LYS A 200 21.78 18.04 11.26
CA LYS A 200 22.19 19.33 10.70
C LYS A 200 20.99 20.25 10.87
N GLY A 201 21.12 21.23 11.75
CA GLY A 201 20.14 22.29 11.93
C GLY A 201 19.86 23.00 10.60
N PHE A 202 18.70 23.66 10.55
CA PHE A 202 18.27 24.44 9.39
C PHE A 202 19.31 25.50 9.04
N PRO A 203 19.69 25.66 7.76
CA PRO A 203 20.60 26.71 7.35
C PRO A 203 19.80 27.94 6.93
N PHE A 204 19.12 28.61 7.88
CA PHE A 204 18.89 30.06 8.02
C PHE A 204 18.39 30.27 9.46
#